data_AF-A0A0C3DZW9-F1
#
_entry.id   AF-A0A0C3DZW9-F1
#
_cell.length_a   1.000
_cell.length_b   1.000
_cell.length_c   1.000
_cell.angle_alpha   90.00
_cell.angle_beta   90.00
_cell.angle_gamma   90.00
#
_symmetry.space_group_name_H-M   'P 1'
#
loop_
_entity.id
_entity.type
_entity.pdbx_description
1 polymer ?
#
loop_
_entity_poly.entity_id
_entity_poly.type
_entity_poly.pdbx_seq_one_letter_code
_entity_poly.pdbx_strand_id
1 'polypeptide(L)'
;KFGAFDTQVLANYEDNIITSPNCDFIPEPFCFKDDCIMPLCDGRFGLVDCFQWPQLHAEQYIWSACIPWQAVYRDDPIWSILWWNMSRSPDKFILEQGSAFEVGRVHKSKFQQLEKVHRCLDERAQKWLKENPEYKGPLKLQEWVQCCSWALIHLERLAFTFHDTVLVVTLFQCLALDVFGMLEWETTPITPPSSDFYLAINHWMGTFTTDFEVCQHLFNACIPVWLVWKESSIPSDMNVHKRIEVTPPTDIVTEPEEFNVGQVLQFQNVQYHGGYYRHMYTRCGPQKGIEQFASLFVEEKGLASTSTLTNATQHDTTSSASSVLRTQWSNSRQTPCKYSL
;
A
#
# COMPACT_ATOMS: atom_id res chain seq x y z
N LYS A 1 25.75 -10.37 17.90
CA LYS A 1 25.26 -9.53 16.79
C LYS A 1 24.44 -10.39 15.84
N PHE A 2 23.12 -10.25 15.88
CA PHE A 2 22.24 -10.78 14.84
C PHE A 2 22.36 -9.94 13.56
N GLY A 3 22.37 -10.57 12.40
CA GLY A 3 22.19 -9.95 11.08
C GLY A 3 20.78 -10.17 10.52
N ALA A 4 20.48 -9.62 9.34
CA ALA A 4 19.17 -9.74 8.69
C ALA A 4 18.80 -11.16 8.22
N PHE A 5 19.73 -12.11 8.33
CA PHE A 5 19.54 -13.52 8.00
C PHE A 5 19.63 -14.43 9.23
N ASP A 6 20.01 -13.89 10.40
CA ASP A 6 19.75 -14.56 11.68
C ASP A 6 18.27 -14.39 12.01
N THR A 7 17.64 -15.45 12.50
CA THR A 7 16.18 -15.57 12.57
C THR A 7 15.69 -15.43 14.01
N GLN A 8 15.00 -14.32 14.31
CA GLN A 8 14.34 -14.11 15.60
C GLN A 8 13.17 -15.08 15.78
N VAL A 9 12.35 -15.26 14.74
CA VAL A 9 11.25 -16.23 14.69
C VAL A 9 11.16 -16.95 13.36
N LEU A 10 10.90 -18.25 13.40
CA LEU A 10 10.66 -19.11 12.24
C LEU A 10 9.29 -19.79 12.35
N ALA A 11 8.52 -19.79 11.27
CA ALA A 11 7.33 -20.61 11.10
C ALA A 11 7.44 -21.47 9.83
N ASN A 12 6.85 -22.66 9.86
CA ASN A 12 6.55 -23.42 8.64
C ASN A 12 5.14 -23.02 8.20
N TYR A 13 4.90 -22.81 6.90
CA TYR A 13 3.58 -22.54 6.36
C TYR A 13 3.43 -23.19 4.98
N GLU A 14 2.55 -24.20 4.89
CA GLU A 14 2.43 -25.06 3.71
C GLU A 14 3.83 -25.60 3.33
N ASP A 15 4.22 -25.55 2.06
CA ASP A 15 5.55 -25.96 1.57
C ASP A 15 6.65 -24.87 1.74
N ASN A 16 6.35 -23.77 2.45
CA ASN A 16 7.26 -22.64 2.64
C ASN A 16 7.76 -22.55 4.09
N ILE A 17 8.94 -21.96 4.26
CA ILE A 17 9.46 -21.58 5.59
C ILE A 17 9.60 -20.07 5.61
N ILE A 18 9.06 -19.44 6.67
CA ILE A 18 9.03 -17.99 6.81
C ILE A 18 9.84 -17.64 8.05
N THR A 19 10.72 -16.65 7.93
CA THR A 19 11.51 -16.12 9.04
C THR A 19 11.30 -14.62 9.19
N SER A 20 11.49 -14.12 10.40
CA SER A 20 11.76 -12.69 10.60
C SER A 20 13.06 -12.50 11.38
N PRO A 21 13.93 -11.55 10.96
CA PRO A 21 15.09 -11.12 11.74
C PRO A 21 14.75 -10.06 12.80
N ASN A 22 13.56 -9.42 12.75
CA ASN A 22 13.21 -8.28 13.62
C ASN A 22 11.80 -8.29 14.23
N CYS A 23 10.98 -9.34 13.99
CA CYS A 23 9.67 -9.51 14.61
C CYS A 23 9.67 -10.69 15.59
N ASP A 24 8.75 -10.67 16.56
CA ASP A 24 8.50 -11.77 17.51
C ASP A 24 7.27 -12.63 17.13
N PHE A 25 6.60 -12.28 16.03
CA PHE A 25 5.51 -13.02 15.38
C PHE A 25 5.71 -13.09 13.86
N ILE A 26 4.97 -13.99 13.21
CA ILE A 26 4.84 -14.11 11.75
C ILE A 26 3.35 -14.08 11.43
N PRO A 27 2.83 -13.12 10.63
CA PRO A 27 1.45 -13.11 10.19
C PRO A 27 1.18 -14.26 9.21
N GLU A 28 -0.06 -14.76 9.13
CA GLU A 28 -0.44 -15.75 8.13
C GLU A 28 -0.34 -15.15 6.70
N PRO A 29 0.38 -15.79 5.76
CA PRO A 29 0.74 -15.19 4.46
C PRO A 29 -0.34 -15.38 3.39
N PHE A 30 -1.49 -14.70 3.54
CA PHE A 30 -2.56 -14.72 2.52
C PHE A 30 -2.12 -14.21 1.14
N CYS A 31 -0.98 -13.52 1.05
CA CYS A 31 -0.38 -13.05 -0.20
C CYS A 31 -0.07 -14.17 -1.23
N PHE A 32 -0.01 -15.44 -0.82
CA PHE A 32 0.19 -16.59 -1.73
C PHE A 32 -1.08 -17.28 -2.24
N LYS A 33 -2.21 -17.13 -1.55
CA LYS A 33 -3.46 -17.83 -1.90
C LYS A 33 -4.11 -17.16 -3.11
N ASP A 34 -4.61 -17.94 -4.07
CA ASP A 34 -5.38 -17.41 -5.21
C ASP A 34 -6.78 -16.97 -4.74
N ASP A 35 -7.24 -15.80 -5.20
CA ASP A 35 -8.52 -15.22 -4.73
C ASP A 35 -9.17 -14.27 -5.77
N CYS A 36 -10.45 -13.96 -5.61
CA CYS A 36 -11.18 -12.98 -6.41
C CYS A 36 -11.26 -11.65 -5.64
N ILE A 37 -10.49 -10.63 -6.05
CA ILE A 37 -10.52 -9.32 -5.39
C ILE A 37 -11.83 -8.62 -5.75
N MET A 38 -12.73 -8.57 -4.78
CA MET A 38 -14.01 -7.85 -4.79
C MET A 38 -14.16 -7.08 -3.47
N PRO A 39 -14.85 -5.93 -3.46
CA PRO A 39 -15.26 -5.31 -2.21
C PRO A 39 -16.17 -6.22 -1.38
N LEU A 40 -15.95 -6.19 -0.07
CA LEU A 40 -16.75 -6.85 0.97
C LEU A 40 -17.73 -5.84 1.59
N CYS A 41 -18.50 -6.24 2.61
CA CYS A 41 -19.58 -5.39 3.15
C CYS A 41 -19.12 -4.07 3.83
N ASP A 42 -17.81 -3.88 4.04
CA ASP A 42 -17.17 -2.63 4.47
C ASP A 42 -16.42 -1.88 3.34
N GLY A 43 -16.56 -2.36 2.10
CA GLY A 43 -15.91 -1.84 0.91
C GLY A 43 -14.43 -2.20 0.77
N ARG A 44 -13.87 -3.00 1.70
CA ARG A 44 -12.47 -3.47 1.67
C ARG A 44 -12.34 -4.80 0.96
N PHE A 45 -11.10 -5.26 0.81
CA PHE A 45 -10.78 -6.54 0.16
C PHE A 45 -10.42 -7.65 1.18
N GLY A 46 -10.65 -7.41 2.48
CA GLY A 46 -10.45 -8.42 3.53
C GLY A 46 -9.02 -8.92 3.64
N LEU A 47 -8.84 -10.24 3.60
CA LEU A 47 -7.55 -10.92 3.81
C LEU A 47 -6.46 -10.55 2.78
N VAL A 48 -6.87 -10.01 1.63
CA VAL A 48 -5.97 -9.55 0.56
C VAL A 48 -5.77 -8.03 0.54
N ASP A 49 -6.46 -7.28 1.41
CA ASP A 49 -6.34 -5.81 1.53
C ASP A 49 -4.97 -5.40 2.13
N CYS A 50 -4.16 -4.70 1.33
CA CYS A 50 -2.88 -4.11 1.77
C CYS A 50 -3.01 -2.98 2.82
N PHE A 51 -4.24 -2.60 3.20
CA PHE A 51 -4.55 -1.66 4.27
C PHE A 51 -5.09 -2.33 5.55
N GLN A 52 -5.27 -3.67 5.54
CA GLN A 52 -5.65 -4.49 6.69
C GLN A 52 -4.62 -5.55 7.07
N TRP A 53 -3.89 -6.12 6.09
CA TRP A 53 -2.94 -7.22 6.33
C TRP A 53 -1.66 -7.13 5.48
N PRO A 54 -0.49 -7.57 5.99
CA PRO A 54 0.78 -7.50 5.27
C PRO A 54 0.74 -8.30 3.95
N GLN A 55 1.18 -7.66 2.87
CA GLN A 55 1.28 -8.27 1.54
C GLN A 55 2.75 -8.52 1.16
N LEU A 56 2.94 -9.18 0.02
CA LEU A 56 4.27 -9.35 -0.60
C LEU A 56 4.79 -7.99 -1.09
N HIS A 57 6.08 -7.73 -0.86
CA HIS A 57 6.75 -6.48 -1.20
C HIS A 57 6.62 -6.15 -2.70
N ALA A 58 6.34 -4.88 -2.99
CA ALA A 58 6.28 -4.35 -4.34
C ALA A 58 7.09 -3.04 -4.45
N GLU A 59 8.09 -3.01 -5.34
CA GLU A 59 8.98 -1.85 -5.54
C GLU A 59 8.21 -0.58 -5.93
N GLN A 60 7.19 -0.70 -6.78
CA GLN A 60 6.28 0.40 -7.16
C GLN A 60 5.46 0.97 -5.99
N TYR A 61 5.42 0.26 -4.86
CA TYR A 61 4.63 0.58 -3.67
C TYR A 61 5.47 0.44 -2.39
N ILE A 62 6.78 0.71 -2.47
CA ILE A 62 7.78 0.43 -1.41
C ILE A 62 7.40 0.93 -0.01
N TRP A 63 6.69 2.07 0.05
CA TRP A 63 6.21 2.70 1.28
C TRP A 63 5.08 1.93 1.99
N SER A 64 4.48 0.93 1.35
CA SER A 64 3.33 0.19 1.90
C SER A 64 3.67 -0.58 3.16
N ALA A 65 4.92 -0.98 3.33
CA ALA A 65 5.40 -1.61 4.57
C ALA A 65 5.33 -0.66 5.77
N CYS A 66 5.26 0.67 5.54
CA CYS A 66 5.07 1.70 6.55
C CYS A 66 3.59 2.14 6.73
N ILE A 67 2.64 1.48 6.06
CA ILE A 67 1.22 1.64 6.41
C ILE A 67 1.03 1.11 7.84
N PRO A 68 0.36 1.86 8.74
CA PRO A 68 0.25 1.48 10.14
C PRO A 68 -0.79 0.38 10.41
N TRP A 69 -0.63 -0.34 11.52
CA TRP A 69 -1.66 -1.23 12.05
C TRP A 69 -2.85 -0.43 12.63
N GLN A 70 -4.08 -0.85 12.32
CA GLN A 70 -5.30 -0.31 12.94
C GLN A 70 -5.25 -0.28 14.47
N ALA A 71 -4.64 -1.32 15.09
CA ALA A 71 -4.55 -1.45 16.54
C ALA A 71 -3.81 -0.29 17.24
N VAL A 72 -2.89 0.37 16.53
CA VAL A 72 -2.12 1.52 17.05
C VAL A 72 -3.00 2.75 17.18
N TYR A 73 -3.85 2.98 16.18
CA TYR A 73 -4.63 4.20 16.00
C TYR A 73 -6.11 4.03 16.35
N ARG A 74 -6.48 2.88 16.93
CA ARG A 74 -7.86 2.50 17.33
C ARG A 74 -8.58 3.61 18.11
N ASP A 75 -7.89 4.22 19.07
CA ASP A 75 -8.41 5.28 19.95
C ASP A 75 -7.92 6.69 19.59
N ASP A 76 -7.25 6.86 18.44
CA ASP A 76 -6.68 8.15 18.04
C ASP A 76 -7.76 9.14 17.54
N PRO A 77 -7.79 10.40 18.02
CA PRO A 77 -8.84 11.37 17.69
C PRO A 77 -8.80 11.93 16.26
N ILE A 78 -7.77 11.60 15.48
CA ILE A 78 -7.59 11.94 14.07
C ILE A 78 -7.63 10.65 13.23
N TRP A 79 -6.73 9.70 13.49
CA TRP A 79 -6.42 8.59 12.59
C TRP A 79 -7.40 7.41 12.68
N SER A 80 -8.13 7.22 13.79
CA SER A 80 -9.10 6.10 13.97
C SER A 80 -10.17 6.01 12.87
N ILE A 81 -10.50 7.13 12.21
CA ILE A 81 -11.44 7.19 11.09
C ILE A 81 -10.95 6.42 9.84
N LEU A 82 -9.65 6.09 9.74
CA LEU A 82 -9.08 5.37 8.60
C LEU A 82 -9.42 3.88 8.56
N TRP A 83 -9.97 3.32 9.65
CA TRP A 83 -10.56 1.97 9.69
C TRP A 83 -11.96 2.01 10.32
N TRP A 84 -12.70 3.10 10.09
CA TRP A 84 -14.09 3.21 10.50
C TRP A 84 -15.00 2.59 9.44
N ASN A 85 -15.61 1.45 9.78
CA ASN A 85 -16.61 0.81 8.93
C ASN A 85 -17.96 1.55 9.05
N MET A 86 -18.53 1.92 7.90
CA MET A 86 -19.79 2.66 7.81
C MET A 86 -21.00 1.75 8.09
N SER A 87 -22.09 2.34 8.61
CA SER A 87 -23.36 1.63 8.82
C SER A 87 -24.55 2.51 8.46
N ARG A 88 -25.71 1.88 8.17
CA ARG A 88 -26.98 2.54 7.82
C ARG A 88 -27.65 3.32 8.99
N SER A 89 -26.93 3.55 10.10
CA SER A 89 -27.43 4.30 11.26
C SER A 89 -27.56 5.80 10.94
N PRO A 90 -28.64 6.51 11.34
CA PRO A 90 -28.83 7.94 11.04
C PRO A 90 -27.72 8.88 11.52
N ASP A 91 -26.95 8.49 12.54
CA ASP A 91 -25.80 9.24 13.06
C ASP A 91 -24.48 8.95 12.29
N LYS A 92 -24.55 8.13 11.24
CA LYS A 92 -23.45 7.72 10.35
C LYS A 92 -23.76 7.99 8.88
N PHE A 93 -24.99 7.72 8.44
CA PHE A 93 -25.49 7.92 7.08
C PHE A 93 -26.88 8.57 7.11
N ILE A 94 -27.07 9.66 6.37
CA ILE A 94 -28.30 10.45 6.33
C ILE A 94 -28.94 10.30 4.94
N LEU A 95 -30.17 9.79 4.86
CA LEU A 95 -30.94 9.71 3.60
C LEU A 95 -31.43 11.10 3.15
N GLU A 96 -31.44 11.34 1.83
CA GLU A 96 -31.94 12.58 1.23
C GLU A 96 -33.48 12.63 1.25
N GLN A 97 -34.04 13.69 1.84
CA GLN A 97 -35.50 13.85 1.92
C GLN A 97 -36.09 14.25 0.55
N GLY A 98 -37.12 13.52 0.12
CA GLY A 98 -37.80 13.77 -1.17
C GLY A 98 -37.09 13.16 -2.39
N SER A 99 -36.00 12.41 -2.19
CA SER A 99 -35.41 11.58 -3.24
C SER A 99 -36.35 10.44 -3.65
N ALA A 100 -36.39 10.11 -4.94
CA ALA A 100 -37.07 8.92 -5.46
C ALA A 100 -36.22 7.64 -5.35
N PHE A 101 -34.96 7.75 -4.94
CA PHE A 101 -33.99 6.67 -4.76
C PHE A 101 -33.47 6.65 -3.31
N GLU A 102 -33.06 5.48 -2.80
CA GLU A 102 -32.41 5.32 -1.49
C GLU A 102 -30.97 5.85 -1.48
N VAL A 103 -30.82 7.15 -1.73
CA VAL A 103 -29.53 7.86 -1.68
C VAL A 103 -29.41 8.72 -0.42
N GLY A 104 -28.17 8.94 -0.01
CA GLY A 104 -27.84 9.69 1.20
C GLY A 104 -26.39 10.15 1.22
N ARG A 105 -25.95 10.63 2.39
CA ARG A 105 -24.63 11.23 2.63
C ARG A 105 -24.02 10.77 3.94
N VAL A 106 -22.71 10.90 4.06
CA VAL A 106 -21.97 10.72 5.32
C VAL A 106 -22.49 11.74 6.35
N HIS A 107 -22.78 11.29 7.57
CA HIS A 107 -23.20 12.19 8.65
C HIS A 107 -22.10 13.22 8.95
N LYS A 108 -22.49 14.49 9.12
CA LYS A 108 -21.57 15.64 9.17
C LYS A 108 -20.40 15.48 10.14
N SER A 109 -20.63 14.91 11.33
CA SER A 109 -19.57 14.70 12.33
C SER A 109 -18.51 13.68 11.87
N LYS A 110 -18.87 12.71 11.01
CA LYS A 110 -17.97 11.73 10.42
C LYS A 110 -17.24 12.27 9.19
N PHE A 111 -17.92 13.05 8.35
CA PHE A 111 -17.25 13.83 7.29
C PHE A 111 -16.15 14.74 7.87
N GLN A 112 -16.44 15.45 8.97
CA GLN A 112 -15.48 16.27 9.71
C GLN A 112 -14.33 15.50 10.39
N GLN A 113 -14.38 14.16 10.46
CA GLN A 113 -13.24 13.33 10.88
C GLN A 113 -12.34 13.02 9.68
N LEU A 114 -12.93 12.66 8.52
CA LEU A 114 -12.20 12.44 7.27
C LEU A 114 -11.48 13.72 6.80
N GLU A 115 -12.15 14.88 6.87
CA GLU A 115 -11.57 16.20 6.54
C GLU A 115 -10.34 16.55 7.39
N LYS A 116 -10.35 16.21 8.69
CA LYS A 116 -9.19 16.42 9.58
C LYS A 116 -7.99 15.56 9.17
N VAL A 117 -8.22 14.31 8.78
CA VAL A 117 -7.15 13.42 8.28
C VAL A 117 -6.53 13.98 7.01
N HIS A 118 -7.35 14.33 6.01
CA HIS A 118 -6.87 14.96 4.78
C HIS A 118 -6.02 16.19 5.09
N ARG A 119 -6.53 17.09 5.93
CA ARG A 119 -5.83 18.32 6.31
C ARG A 119 -4.48 18.04 6.98
N CYS A 120 -4.40 17.08 7.89
CA CYS A 120 -3.15 16.71 8.54
C CYS A 120 -2.15 16.09 7.54
N LEU A 121 -2.62 15.26 6.60
CA LEU A 121 -1.78 14.67 5.55
C LEU A 121 -1.28 15.73 4.54
N ASP A 122 -2.14 16.66 4.11
CA ASP A 122 -1.75 17.78 3.26
C ASP A 122 -0.76 18.70 3.98
N GLU A 123 -1.03 19.13 5.22
CA GLU A 123 -0.08 19.93 6.03
C GLU A 123 1.29 19.24 6.17
N ARG A 124 1.34 17.92 6.38
CA ARG A 124 2.58 17.12 6.38
C ARG A 124 3.24 17.09 5.00
N ALA A 125 2.49 16.87 3.93
CA ALA A 125 3.00 16.77 2.56
C ALA A 125 3.54 18.12 2.04
N GLN A 126 2.80 19.22 2.20
CA GLN A 126 3.26 20.57 1.83
C GLN A 126 4.53 20.96 2.59
N LYS A 127 4.63 20.60 3.89
CA LYS A 127 5.85 20.79 4.67
C LYS A 127 7.02 20.01 4.07
N TRP A 128 6.85 18.70 3.84
CA TRP A 128 7.92 17.84 3.34
C TRP A 128 8.38 18.24 1.92
N LEU A 129 7.44 18.57 1.01
CA LEU A 129 7.75 19.05 -0.35
C LEU A 129 8.53 20.38 -0.31
N LYS A 130 8.19 21.28 0.61
CA LYS A 130 8.92 22.54 0.82
C LYS A 130 10.33 22.32 1.41
N GLU A 131 10.51 21.29 2.23
CA GLU A 131 11.81 20.90 2.79
C GLU A 131 12.66 20.10 1.77
N ASN A 132 12.05 19.49 0.76
CA ASN A 132 12.71 18.65 -0.26
C ASN A 132 12.36 19.07 -1.71
N PRO A 133 12.59 20.33 -2.12
CA PRO A 133 12.11 20.86 -3.42
C PRO A 133 12.76 20.22 -4.66
N GLU A 134 13.91 19.56 -4.50
CA GLU A 134 14.62 18.86 -5.59
C GLU A 134 14.30 17.35 -5.64
N TYR A 135 13.31 16.87 -4.87
CA TYR A 135 12.93 15.46 -4.84
C TYR A 135 12.45 14.97 -6.21
N LYS A 136 13.10 13.92 -6.72
CA LYS A 136 12.84 13.27 -8.01
C LYS A 136 12.71 11.75 -7.87
N GLY A 137 12.34 11.29 -6.67
CA GLY A 137 12.01 9.88 -6.43
C GLY A 137 10.64 9.50 -6.99
N PRO A 138 10.27 8.20 -6.93
CA PRO A 138 9.04 7.69 -7.54
C PRO A 138 7.76 8.09 -6.77
N LEU A 139 7.86 8.63 -5.55
CA LEU A 139 6.68 8.95 -4.75
C LEU A 139 5.96 10.19 -5.28
N LYS A 140 4.84 9.95 -5.94
CA LYS A 140 3.92 10.96 -6.47
C LYS A 140 3.05 11.62 -5.38
N LEU A 141 3.63 11.98 -4.23
CA LEU A 141 2.93 12.37 -3.00
C LEU A 141 1.78 13.37 -3.21
N GLN A 142 2.01 14.42 -4.01
CA GLN A 142 1.00 15.45 -4.28
C GLN A 142 -0.19 14.94 -5.12
N GLU A 143 0.01 14.01 -6.05
CA GLU A 143 -1.09 13.39 -6.82
C GLU A 143 -2.01 12.58 -5.90
N TRP A 144 -1.44 11.86 -4.92
CA TRP A 144 -2.21 11.04 -3.98
C TRP A 144 -2.97 11.88 -2.95
N VAL A 145 -2.39 12.98 -2.45
CA VAL A 145 -3.11 13.99 -1.65
C VAL A 145 -4.27 14.59 -2.47
N GLN A 146 -4.04 14.90 -3.75
CA GLN A 146 -5.09 15.43 -4.63
C GLN A 146 -6.23 14.43 -4.86
N CYS A 147 -5.94 13.13 -4.98
CA CYS A 147 -6.97 12.07 -5.02
C CYS A 147 -7.78 11.99 -3.71
N CYS A 148 -7.13 12.12 -2.54
CA CYS A 148 -7.84 12.21 -1.24
C CYS A 148 -8.82 13.39 -1.23
N SER A 149 -8.40 14.54 -1.76
CA SER A 149 -9.23 15.75 -1.88
C SER A 149 -10.46 15.51 -2.75
N TRP A 150 -10.30 14.86 -3.91
CA TRP A 150 -11.42 14.54 -4.79
C TRP A 150 -12.42 13.57 -4.15
N ALA A 151 -11.95 12.56 -3.40
CA ALA A 151 -12.85 11.67 -2.67
C ALA A 151 -13.70 12.43 -1.62
N LEU A 152 -13.10 13.36 -0.88
CA LEU A 152 -13.86 14.24 0.04
C LEU A 152 -14.86 15.14 -0.68
N ILE A 153 -14.47 15.78 -1.78
CA ILE A 153 -15.36 16.67 -2.55
C ILE A 153 -16.61 15.91 -3.03
N HIS A 154 -16.47 14.63 -3.42
CA HIS A 154 -17.61 13.80 -3.78
C HIS A 154 -18.49 13.43 -2.57
N LEU A 155 -17.91 13.05 -1.44
CA LEU A 155 -18.65 12.79 -0.19
C LEU A 155 -19.37 14.04 0.37
N GLU A 156 -18.84 15.24 0.11
CA GLU A 156 -19.49 16.51 0.47
C GLU A 156 -20.66 16.81 -0.47
N ARG A 157 -20.46 16.70 -1.80
CA ARG A 157 -21.35 17.29 -2.80
C ARG A 157 -22.37 16.35 -3.39
N LEU A 158 -22.05 15.07 -3.56
CA LEU A 158 -22.95 14.09 -4.13
C LEU A 158 -23.69 13.30 -3.04
N ALA A 159 -24.90 12.85 -3.36
CA ALA A 159 -25.62 11.85 -2.60
C ALA A 159 -25.54 10.52 -3.36
N PHE A 160 -25.26 9.45 -2.64
CA PHE A 160 -24.92 8.14 -3.18
C PHE A 160 -25.85 7.07 -2.59
N THR A 161 -25.95 5.89 -3.23
CA THR A 161 -26.53 4.73 -2.54
C THR A 161 -25.68 4.42 -1.30
N PHE A 162 -26.24 3.73 -0.30
CA PHE A 162 -25.45 3.34 0.88
C PHE A 162 -24.13 2.65 0.49
N HIS A 163 -24.20 1.70 -0.45
CA HIS A 163 -23.07 0.91 -0.92
C HIS A 163 -22.04 1.76 -1.69
N ASP A 164 -22.47 2.61 -2.63
CA ASP A 164 -21.57 3.56 -3.29
C ASP A 164 -20.90 4.50 -2.25
N THR A 165 -21.60 4.88 -1.18
CA THR A 165 -21.03 5.71 -0.10
C THR A 165 -19.95 4.98 0.71
N VAL A 166 -20.17 3.69 1.02
CA VAL A 166 -19.16 2.81 1.65
C VAL A 166 -17.91 2.78 0.78
N LEU A 167 -18.06 2.48 -0.52
CA LEU A 167 -16.94 2.39 -1.47
C LEU A 167 -16.14 3.70 -1.58
N VAL A 168 -16.79 4.87 -1.60
CA VAL A 168 -16.07 6.16 -1.65
C VAL A 168 -15.39 6.50 -0.33
N VAL A 169 -15.98 6.17 0.83
CA VAL A 169 -15.30 6.34 2.13
C VAL A 169 -14.09 5.42 2.24
N THR A 170 -14.22 4.16 1.87
CA THR A 170 -13.11 3.20 1.91
C THR A 170 -12.02 3.57 0.90
N LEU A 171 -12.37 4.05 -0.30
CA LEU A 171 -11.41 4.64 -1.24
C LEU A 171 -10.63 5.81 -0.62
N PHE A 172 -11.31 6.74 0.07
CA PHE A 172 -10.62 7.81 0.81
C PHE A 172 -9.69 7.25 1.89
N GLN A 173 -10.14 6.26 2.67
CA GLN A 173 -9.32 5.63 3.72
C GLN A 173 -8.04 5.02 3.14
N CYS A 174 -8.14 4.26 2.05
CA CYS A 174 -7.02 3.64 1.36
C CYS A 174 -6.03 4.69 0.81
N LEU A 175 -6.52 5.71 0.09
CA LEU A 175 -5.67 6.80 -0.43
C LEU A 175 -4.95 7.55 0.70
N ALA A 176 -5.64 7.82 1.80
CA ALA A 176 -5.07 8.52 2.95
C ALA A 176 -4.05 7.67 3.74
N LEU A 177 -4.27 6.37 3.87
CA LEU A 177 -3.28 5.43 4.41
C LEU A 177 -2.05 5.30 3.51
N ASP A 178 -2.21 5.42 2.19
CA ASP A 178 -1.09 5.46 1.26
C ASP A 178 -0.25 6.74 1.40
N VAL A 179 -0.88 7.91 1.44
CA VAL A 179 -0.18 9.18 1.73
C VAL A 179 0.50 9.14 3.09
N PHE A 180 -0.12 8.52 4.10
CA PHE A 180 0.52 8.29 5.40
C PHE A 180 1.79 7.43 5.26
N GLY A 181 1.69 6.26 4.61
CA GLY A 181 2.84 5.37 4.41
C GLY A 181 3.99 6.03 3.63
N MET A 182 3.68 6.82 2.59
CA MET A 182 4.67 7.61 1.85
C MET A 182 5.41 8.61 2.76
N LEU A 183 4.66 9.31 3.62
CA LEU A 183 5.22 10.28 4.55
C LEU A 183 6.09 9.58 5.61
N GLU A 184 5.67 8.45 6.17
CA GLU A 184 6.49 7.69 7.12
C GLU A 184 7.78 7.16 6.47
N TRP A 185 7.70 6.66 5.22
CA TRP A 185 8.84 6.17 4.45
C TRP A 185 9.90 7.26 4.18
N GLU A 186 9.48 8.46 3.78
CA GLU A 186 10.41 9.57 3.47
C GLU A 186 10.84 10.40 4.69
N THR A 187 10.11 10.35 5.82
CA THR A 187 10.43 11.15 7.01
C THR A 187 11.08 10.38 8.15
N THR A 188 11.00 9.04 8.19
CA THR A 188 11.61 8.27 9.29
C THR A 188 13.12 8.14 9.09
N PRO A 189 13.95 8.63 10.03
CA PRO A 189 15.40 8.51 9.91
C PRO A 189 15.84 7.06 10.13
N ILE A 190 16.35 6.43 9.07
CA ILE A 190 17.09 5.16 9.13
C ILE A 190 18.31 5.35 10.03
N THR A 191 18.12 5.10 11.31
CA THR A 191 19.13 5.26 12.35
C THR A 191 19.95 3.98 12.42
N PRO A 192 21.28 4.02 12.18
CA PRO A 192 22.04 2.81 12.02
C PRO A 192 22.08 1.97 13.31
N PRO A 193 22.07 0.62 13.19
CA PRO A 193 21.98 -0.31 14.31
C PRO A 193 23.06 -0.12 15.40
N SER A 194 22.66 0.03 16.68
CA SER A 194 23.52 0.30 17.85
C SER A 194 23.56 -0.76 18.98
N SER A 195 22.66 -1.76 18.99
CA SER A 195 22.57 -2.89 19.93
C SER A 195 22.92 -4.26 19.27
N ASP A 196 22.62 -5.37 19.96
CA ASP A 196 22.72 -6.73 19.40
C ASP A 196 21.41 -7.29 18.79
N PHE A 197 20.26 -6.65 19.06
CA PHE A 197 18.92 -7.08 18.63
C PHE A 197 18.07 -5.89 18.17
N TYR A 198 17.42 -6.01 17.03
CA TYR A 198 16.55 -4.99 16.44
C TYR A 198 15.13 -5.51 16.42
N LEU A 199 14.32 -5.01 17.36
CA LEU A 199 12.87 -5.12 17.23
C LEU A 199 12.41 -4.10 16.17
N ALA A 200 11.55 -4.54 15.28
CA ALA A 200 10.95 -3.68 14.27
C ALA A 200 10.08 -2.58 14.90
N ILE A 201 9.83 -1.52 14.13
CA ILE A 201 8.90 -0.44 14.46
C ILE A 201 7.49 -1.02 14.47
N ASN A 202 7.04 -1.41 15.66
CA ASN A 202 5.86 -2.24 15.91
C ASN A 202 4.51 -1.59 15.54
N HIS A 203 4.50 -0.32 15.14
CA HIS A 203 3.28 0.35 14.68
C HIS A 203 3.05 0.24 13.17
N TRP A 204 4.06 -0.17 12.39
CA TRP A 204 3.93 -0.42 10.96
C TRP A 204 3.53 -1.86 10.67
N MET A 205 2.81 -2.04 9.56
CA MET A 205 2.29 -3.34 9.13
C MET A 205 3.38 -4.25 8.55
N GLY A 206 4.43 -3.70 7.95
CA GLY A 206 5.51 -4.47 7.36
C GLY A 206 5.14 -5.18 6.07
N THR A 207 5.99 -6.11 5.63
CA THR A 207 5.78 -6.82 4.35
C THR A 207 6.51 -8.18 4.31
N PHE A 208 5.96 -9.12 3.54
CA PHE A 208 6.65 -10.35 3.15
C PHE A 208 7.61 -10.07 1.99
N THR A 209 8.74 -10.78 1.91
CA THR A 209 9.61 -10.72 0.73
C THR A 209 10.26 -12.07 0.45
N THR A 210 10.53 -12.36 -0.83
CA THR A 210 11.40 -13.48 -1.26
C THR A 210 12.80 -12.99 -1.65
N ASP A 211 13.08 -11.70 -1.46
CA ASP A 211 14.33 -11.05 -1.85
C ASP A 211 15.19 -10.69 -0.62
N PHE A 212 16.44 -11.13 -0.66
CA PHE A 212 17.40 -11.00 0.44
C PHE A 212 17.96 -9.57 0.59
N GLU A 213 18.09 -8.82 -0.51
CA GLU A 213 18.55 -7.42 -0.48
C GLU A 213 17.44 -6.53 0.07
N VAL A 214 16.18 -6.77 -0.34
CA VAL A 214 14.99 -6.13 0.24
C VAL A 214 14.89 -6.44 1.73
N CYS A 215 15.04 -7.70 2.15
CA CYS A 215 15.01 -8.07 3.57
C CYS A 215 16.09 -7.35 4.38
N GLN A 216 17.33 -7.33 3.87
CA GLN A 216 18.44 -6.63 4.51
C GLN A 216 18.21 -5.11 4.55
N HIS A 217 17.58 -4.51 3.54
CA HIS A 217 17.23 -3.09 3.53
C HIS A 217 16.16 -2.76 4.59
N LEU A 218 15.04 -3.49 4.60
CA LEU A 218 13.94 -3.28 5.55
C LEU A 218 14.36 -3.52 7.00
N PHE A 219 15.18 -4.55 7.24
CA PHE A 219 15.80 -4.79 8.55
C PHE A 219 16.65 -3.60 9.02
N ASN A 220 17.50 -3.04 8.15
CA ASN A 220 18.32 -1.87 8.48
C ASN A 220 17.48 -0.59 8.71
N ALA A 221 16.30 -0.50 8.10
CA ALA A 221 15.31 0.55 8.33
C ALA A 221 14.41 0.31 9.55
N CYS A 222 14.60 -0.79 10.28
CA CYS A 222 13.73 -1.26 11.36
C CYS A 222 12.27 -1.49 10.94
N ILE A 223 11.99 -1.68 9.65
CA ILE A 223 10.66 -1.99 9.12
C ILE A 223 10.36 -3.48 9.37
N PRO A 224 9.17 -3.87 9.86
CA PRO A 224 8.83 -5.27 10.06
C PRO A 224 8.90 -6.05 8.75
N VAL A 225 9.67 -7.14 8.72
CA VAL A 225 9.89 -7.91 7.49
C VAL A 225 9.88 -9.41 7.74
N TRP A 226 9.25 -10.13 6.82
CA TRP A 226 9.12 -11.59 6.83
C TRP A 226 9.71 -12.17 5.54
N LEU A 227 10.88 -12.80 5.66
CA LEU A 227 11.60 -13.41 4.56
C LEU A 227 11.05 -14.82 4.31
N VAL A 228 10.68 -15.08 3.07
CA VAL A 228 10.00 -16.31 2.64
C VAL A 228 10.98 -17.17 1.85
N TRP A 229 11.30 -18.33 2.42
CA TRP A 229 12.31 -19.25 1.93
C TRP A 229 11.67 -20.45 1.24
N LYS A 230 12.31 -20.90 0.16
CA LYS A 230 12.17 -22.27 -0.31
C LYS A 230 13.02 -23.15 0.60
N GLU A 231 12.54 -24.33 0.99
CA GLU A 231 13.26 -25.24 1.90
C GLU A 231 14.72 -25.48 1.45
N SER A 232 14.94 -25.68 0.14
CA SER A 232 16.26 -25.89 -0.48
C SER A 232 17.18 -24.66 -0.52
N SER A 233 16.78 -23.51 0.05
CA SER A 233 17.56 -22.26 0.07
C SER A 233 18.01 -21.84 1.47
N ILE A 234 17.64 -22.59 2.50
CA ILE A 234 17.94 -22.26 3.90
C ILE A 234 19.40 -22.64 4.24
N PRO A 235 20.22 -21.72 4.78
CA PRO A 235 21.57 -22.04 5.22
C PRO A 235 21.56 -23.03 6.38
N SER A 236 22.42 -24.05 6.33
CA SER A 236 22.55 -25.07 7.38
C SER A 236 23.11 -24.53 8.70
N ASP A 237 23.66 -23.32 8.69
CA ASP A 237 24.21 -22.55 9.79
C ASP A 237 23.31 -21.37 10.23
N MET A 238 22.09 -21.26 9.69
CA MET A 238 21.13 -20.20 10.06
C MET A 238 20.72 -20.30 11.53
N ASN A 239 21.06 -19.28 12.32
CA ASN A 239 20.65 -19.21 13.73
C ASN A 239 19.15 -18.95 13.84
N VAL A 240 18.41 -19.85 14.49
CA VAL A 240 16.96 -19.70 14.75
C VAL A 240 16.75 -19.59 16.26
N HIS A 241 16.36 -18.41 16.72
CA HIS A 241 16.14 -18.14 18.15
C HIS A 241 14.86 -18.80 18.69
N LYS A 242 13.76 -18.76 17.93
CA LYS A 242 12.46 -19.31 18.32
C LYS A 242 11.73 -19.89 17.09
N ARG A 243 11.04 -21.02 17.27
CA ARG A 243 10.02 -21.51 16.32
C ARG A 243 8.63 -21.15 16.84
N ILE A 244 7.74 -20.74 15.94
CA ILE A 244 6.36 -20.33 16.24
C ILE A 244 5.39 -20.85 15.18
N GLU A 245 4.10 -20.78 15.48
CA GLU A 245 3.02 -20.88 14.49
C GLU A 245 2.77 -19.50 13.86
N VAL A 246 2.10 -19.47 12.71
CA VAL A 246 1.66 -18.20 12.10
C VAL A 246 0.50 -17.60 12.89
N THR A 247 0.45 -16.27 12.95
CA THR A 247 -0.60 -15.50 13.62
C THR A 247 -1.71 -15.20 12.62
N PRO A 248 -2.93 -15.75 12.78
CA PRO A 248 -4.05 -15.40 11.91
C PRO A 248 -4.55 -13.98 12.20
N PRO A 249 -5.17 -13.29 11.22
CA PRO A 249 -5.78 -11.99 11.41
C PRO A 249 -6.98 -12.04 12.36
N THR A 250 -7.16 -10.94 13.10
CA THR A 250 -8.37 -10.64 13.87
C THR A 250 -9.09 -9.44 13.25
N ASP A 251 -10.39 -9.32 13.49
CA ASP A 251 -11.21 -8.15 13.13
C ASP A 251 -11.30 -7.82 11.62
N ILE A 252 -10.79 -8.67 10.71
CA ILE A 252 -10.93 -8.52 9.25
C ILE A 252 -12.30 -9.07 8.78
N VAL A 253 -13.03 -8.24 8.03
CA VAL A 253 -14.29 -8.63 7.37
C VAL A 253 -14.00 -9.63 6.24
N THR A 254 -14.82 -10.68 6.13
CA THR A 254 -14.79 -11.69 5.06
C THR A 254 -16.16 -11.92 4.41
N GLU A 255 -17.19 -11.18 4.83
CA GLU A 255 -18.55 -11.29 4.30
C GLU A 255 -18.67 -10.57 2.94
N PRO A 256 -19.04 -11.26 1.85
CA PRO A 256 -19.11 -10.67 0.51
C PRO A 256 -20.24 -9.63 0.42
N GLU A 257 -20.03 -8.56 -0.35
CA GLU A 257 -21.08 -7.57 -0.60
C GLU A 257 -22.15 -8.10 -1.58
N GLU A 258 -23.43 -8.03 -1.18
CA GLU A 258 -24.55 -8.23 -2.10
C GLU A 258 -24.76 -6.98 -2.96
N PHE A 259 -24.09 -6.95 -4.12
CA PHE A 259 -24.21 -5.87 -5.09
C PHE A 259 -25.65 -5.73 -5.61
N ASN A 260 -26.21 -4.53 -5.44
CA ASN A 260 -27.63 -4.23 -5.67
C ASN A 260 -27.86 -3.46 -6.98
N VAL A 261 -29.05 -3.65 -7.56
CA VAL A 261 -29.46 -2.98 -8.81
C VAL A 261 -29.56 -1.47 -8.57
N GLY A 262 -28.61 -0.71 -9.13
CA GLY A 262 -28.57 0.75 -9.03
C GLY A 262 -27.23 1.35 -8.60
N GLN A 263 -26.26 0.53 -8.17
CA GLN A 263 -24.90 1.02 -7.88
C GLN A 263 -24.25 1.68 -9.11
N VAL A 264 -23.63 2.84 -8.89
CA VAL A 264 -22.95 3.64 -9.92
C VAL A 264 -21.50 3.19 -10.07
N LEU A 265 -20.87 2.80 -8.96
CA LEU A 265 -19.49 2.33 -8.91
C LEU A 265 -19.43 0.82 -9.19
N GLN A 266 -18.54 0.42 -10.10
CA GLN A 266 -18.30 -1.00 -10.39
C GLN A 266 -16.81 -1.30 -10.42
N PHE A 267 -16.39 -2.28 -9.63
CA PHE A 267 -15.10 -2.95 -9.77
C PHE A 267 -15.17 -3.99 -10.90
N GLN A 268 -14.03 -4.39 -11.47
CA GLN A 268 -13.97 -5.58 -12.31
C GLN A 268 -13.67 -6.79 -11.45
N ASN A 269 -14.60 -7.76 -11.41
CA ASN A 269 -14.34 -9.07 -10.85
C ASN A 269 -13.26 -9.75 -11.70
N VAL A 270 -12.08 -9.96 -11.12
CA VAL A 270 -10.94 -10.60 -11.76
C VAL A 270 -10.38 -11.61 -10.77
N GLN A 271 -10.02 -12.78 -11.28
CA GLN A 271 -9.33 -13.81 -10.49
C GLN A 271 -7.84 -13.47 -10.43
N TYR A 272 -7.27 -13.49 -9.24
CA TYR A 272 -5.87 -13.12 -9.00
C TYR A 272 -5.09 -14.25 -8.38
N HIS A 273 -4.04 -14.64 -9.09
CA HIS A 273 -3.00 -15.51 -8.54
C HIS A 273 -2.19 -14.78 -7.46
N GLY A 274 -1.66 -15.53 -6.50
CA GLY A 274 -0.83 -14.97 -5.42
C GLY A 274 0.39 -14.16 -5.89
N GLY A 275 0.82 -13.20 -5.07
CA GLY A 275 2.04 -12.41 -5.28
C GLY A 275 1.82 -10.94 -5.68
N TYR A 276 2.87 -10.35 -6.28
CA TYR A 276 3.07 -8.90 -6.48
C TYR A 276 1.83 -8.14 -6.97
N TYR A 277 1.12 -8.67 -7.97
CA TYR A 277 0.02 -7.98 -8.63
C TYR A 277 -1.15 -7.63 -7.69
N ARG A 278 -1.40 -8.45 -6.65
CA ARG A 278 -2.46 -8.24 -5.65
C ARG A 278 -2.44 -6.82 -5.09
N HIS A 279 -1.24 -6.34 -4.77
CA HIS A 279 -1.00 -5.05 -4.13
C HIS A 279 -1.39 -3.85 -5.01
N MET A 280 -1.28 -3.98 -6.34
CA MET A 280 -1.76 -2.97 -7.29
C MET A 280 -3.29 -2.90 -7.29
N TYR A 281 -3.97 -4.05 -7.31
CA TYR A 281 -5.41 -4.10 -7.50
C TYR A 281 -6.23 -3.69 -6.28
N THR A 282 -5.73 -3.92 -5.06
CA THR A 282 -6.36 -3.37 -3.84
C THR A 282 -6.17 -1.86 -3.68
N ARG A 283 -5.39 -1.22 -4.57
CA ARG A 283 -5.21 0.24 -4.66
C ARG A 283 -5.97 0.86 -5.85
N CYS A 284 -6.44 0.04 -6.79
CA CYS A 284 -7.31 0.52 -7.87
C CYS A 284 -8.71 0.81 -7.32
N GLY A 285 -9.20 2.03 -7.53
CA GLY A 285 -10.61 2.35 -7.28
C GLY A 285 -11.56 1.67 -8.28
N PRO A 286 -12.89 1.81 -8.09
CA PRO A 286 -13.91 1.20 -8.95
C PRO A 286 -13.77 1.66 -10.41
N GLN A 287 -13.48 0.75 -11.33
CA GLN A 287 -13.14 1.07 -12.72
C GLN A 287 -14.26 1.73 -13.54
N LYS A 288 -15.53 1.63 -13.13
CA LYS A 288 -16.64 2.39 -13.71
C LYS A 288 -17.27 3.30 -12.65
N GLY A 289 -17.80 4.44 -13.11
CA GLY A 289 -18.25 5.54 -12.25
C GLY A 289 -17.12 6.49 -11.84
N ILE A 290 -15.86 6.02 -11.80
CA ILE A 290 -14.66 6.85 -11.60
C ILE A 290 -14.44 7.92 -12.69
N GLU A 291 -15.16 7.88 -13.81
CA GLU A 291 -15.20 8.99 -14.78
C GLU A 291 -15.59 10.35 -14.13
N GLN A 292 -16.29 10.34 -12.99
CA GLN A 292 -16.58 11.53 -12.19
C GLN A 292 -15.47 11.86 -11.16
N PHE A 293 -14.64 10.88 -10.78
CA PHE A 293 -13.60 10.96 -9.76
C PHE A 293 -12.18 11.24 -10.32
N ALA A 294 -12.09 11.45 -11.64
CA ALA A 294 -10.95 11.93 -12.42
C ALA A 294 -9.84 10.94 -12.83
N SER A 295 -9.16 11.34 -13.90
CA SER A 295 -8.41 10.54 -14.88
C SER A 295 -7.14 9.80 -14.41
N LEU A 296 -6.70 9.95 -13.15
CA LEU A 296 -5.35 9.51 -12.73
C LEU A 296 -5.18 7.98 -12.61
N PHE A 297 -6.27 7.21 -12.59
CA PHE A 297 -6.23 5.74 -12.55
C PHE A 297 -5.96 5.06 -13.92
N VAL A 298 -5.56 5.80 -14.95
CA VAL A 298 -5.43 5.28 -16.34
C VAL A 298 -4.08 5.63 -16.99
N GLU A 299 -3.02 4.95 -16.55
CA GLU A 299 -1.77 4.71 -17.29
C GLU A 299 -1.18 3.38 -16.77
N GLU A 300 -0.58 2.48 -17.55
CA GLU A 300 -0.25 2.53 -18.99
C GLU A 300 -1.01 1.45 -19.80
N LYS A 301 -1.45 1.79 -21.02
CA LYS A 301 -1.65 0.81 -22.12
C LYS A 301 -0.64 1.10 -23.23
N GLY A 302 0.65 0.88 -22.93
CA GLY A 302 1.77 1.45 -23.67
C GLY A 302 2.67 0.50 -24.48
N LEU A 303 2.33 -0.78 -24.66
CA LEU A 303 3.29 -1.79 -25.14
C LEU A 303 2.89 -2.57 -26.42
N ALA A 304 2.46 -1.84 -27.46
CA ALA A 304 2.50 -2.34 -28.85
C ALA A 304 2.33 -1.23 -29.91
N SER A 305 3.41 -0.79 -30.57
CA SER A 305 3.53 -0.66 -32.05
C SER A 305 4.74 0.19 -32.46
N THR A 306 5.58 -0.34 -33.34
CA THR A 306 6.79 0.33 -33.84
C THR A 306 6.49 1.20 -35.06
N SER A 307 6.96 2.45 -35.08
CA SER A 307 7.15 3.21 -36.34
C SER A 307 8.36 4.15 -36.24
N THR A 308 9.18 4.15 -37.28
CA THR A 308 10.48 4.84 -37.33
C THR A 308 10.36 6.16 -38.10
N LEU A 309 10.99 7.24 -37.62
CA LEU A 309 11.42 8.38 -38.44
C LEU A 309 12.58 9.14 -37.75
N THR A 310 13.38 9.89 -38.52
CA THR A 310 14.75 10.30 -38.14
C THR A 310 15.03 11.80 -38.29
N ASN A 311 16.21 12.22 -37.80
CA ASN A 311 16.95 13.51 -37.97
C ASN A 311 16.84 14.44 -36.73
N ALA A 312 17.90 14.77 -35.98
CA ALA A 312 19.16 15.52 -36.27
C ALA A 312 18.98 17.06 -36.06
N THR A 313 19.92 17.88 -35.54
CA THR A 313 21.35 17.71 -35.16
C THR A 313 21.83 18.85 -34.20
N GLN A 314 22.92 18.63 -33.42
CA GLN A 314 23.87 19.65 -32.89
C GLN A 314 23.34 20.69 -31.84
N HIS A 315 24.13 21.38 -31.00
CA HIS A 315 25.59 21.44 -30.69
C HIS A 315 25.84 22.01 -29.26
N ASP A 316 26.96 21.65 -28.60
CA ASP A 316 27.88 22.48 -27.76
C ASP A 316 27.42 23.33 -26.52
N THR A 317 28.20 23.59 -25.45
CA THR A 317 29.44 22.98 -24.84
C THR A 317 29.57 23.45 -23.36
N THR A 318 30.33 22.75 -22.49
CA THR A 318 30.97 23.21 -21.20
C THR A 318 30.09 23.90 -20.12
N SER A 319 30.18 23.68 -18.80
CA SER A 319 31.03 22.93 -17.84
C SER A 319 30.22 22.90 -16.48
N SER A 320 30.59 22.47 -15.27
CA SER A 320 31.82 22.13 -14.52
C SER A 320 31.50 21.12 -13.39
N ALA A 321 32.47 20.79 -12.51
CA ALA A 321 32.31 19.81 -11.41
C ALA A 321 32.29 20.40 -9.99
N SER A 322 31.53 19.79 -9.06
CA SER A 322 32.06 19.16 -7.80
C SER A 322 30.97 18.68 -6.81
N SER A 323 31.24 17.53 -6.14
CA SER A 323 30.62 16.95 -4.93
C SER A 323 29.11 16.58 -4.89
N VAL A 324 28.64 15.55 -4.15
CA VAL A 324 29.21 14.21 -3.85
C VAL A 324 28.11 13.26 -3.32
N LEU A 325 28.17 11.96 -3.69
CA LEU A 325 27.49 10.78 -3.10
C LEU A 325 26.01 10.84 -2.67
N ARG A 326 25.12 10.31 -3.53
CA ARG A 326 24.34 9.09 -3.24
C ARG A 326 24.14 8.31 -4.55
N THR A 327 24.42 7.02 -4.56
CA THR A 327 24.63 6.24 -5.81
C THR A 327 23.32 5.91 -6.52
N GLN A 328 23.26 6.10 -7.84
CA GLN A 328 22.14 5.64 -8.67
C GLN A 328 22.27 4.13 -8.97
N TRP A 329 21.17 3.38 -8.92
CA TRP A 329 21.11 2.05 -9.53
C TRP A 329 21.05 2.15 -11.07
N SER A 330 21.81 1.30 -11.75
CA SER A 330 21.94 1.29 -13.21
C SER A 330 21.07 0.21 -13.86
N ASN A 331 19.99 0.61 -14.52
CA ASN A 331 19.16 -0.29 -15.33
C ASN A 331 19.94 -0.89 -16.51
N SER A 332 20.04 -2.23 -16.59
CA SER A 332 20.28 -2.91 -17.86
C SER A 332 19.77 -4.36 -17.92
N ARG A 333 18.93 -4.63 -18.92
CA ARG A 333 18.53 -5.93 -19.49
C ARG A 333 18.39 -5.68 -21.00
N GLN A 334 18.66 -6.60 -21.95
CA GLN A 334 19.11 -7.99 -21.90
C GLN A 334 19.58 -8.47 -23.31
N THR A 335 20.62 -9.32 -23.40
CA THR A 335 20.82 -10.39 -24.44
C THR A 335 20.99 -9.98 -25.94
N PRO A 336 21.29 -10.90 -26.90
CA PRO A 336 21.67 -12.33 -26.82
C PRO A 336 22.96 -12.77 -27.58
N CYS A 337 23.46 -13.95 -27.18
CA CYS A 337 24.21 -15.01 -27.90
C CYS A 337 25.04 -14.76 -29.19
N LYS A 338 26.24 -15.38 -29.22
CA LYS A 338 26.72 -16.21 -30.36
C LYS A 338 27.74 -17.28 -29.92
N TYR A 339 27.78 -18.40 -30.66
CA TYR A 339 28.68 -19.55 -30.43
C TYR A 339 30.10 -19.33 -30.99
N SER A 340 31.10 -20.04 -30.46
CA SER A 340 32.01 -20.89 -31.26
C SER A 340 32.88 -21.80 -30.37
N LEU A 341 32.96 -23.08 -30.75
CA LEU A 341 33.94 -24.12 -30.40
C LEU A 341 34.41 -24.22 -28.94
#